data_AF-A0A850EQZ8-F1
#
_entry.id   AF-A0A850EQZ8-F1
#
_cell.length_a   1.000
_cell.length_b   1.000
_cell.length_c   1.000
_cell.angle_alpha   90.00
_cell.angle_beta   90.00
_cell.angle_gamma   90.00
#
_symmetry.space_group_name_H-M   'P 1'
#
loop_
_entity.id
_entity.type
_entity.pdbx_description
1 polymer ?
#
loop_
_entity_poly.entity_id
_entity_poly.type
_entity_poly.pdbx_seq_one_letter_code
_entity_poly.pdbx_strand_id
1 'polypeptide(L)'
;MSMPNIPDIKPNIILNRKDVINLLLTSIALEEIGFSHIINAEAEKIQHMLKDICLTLDDALRVNDSVEHMLRGIVANQILLQFKLSDVLKLERSYRLSLTEEECEIEEEEEEE
;
A
#
# COMPACT_ATOMS: atom_id res chain seq x y z
N MET A 1 24.38 -34.23 19.86
CA MET A 1 24.71 -32.89 19.35
C MET A 1 23.68 -31.92 19.90
N SER A 2 24.08 -30.95 20.71
CA SER A 2 23.16 -29.93 21.25
C SER A 2 22.84 -28.91 20.17
N MET A 3 21.55 -28.61 20.01
CA MET A 3 21.04 -27.55 19.13
C MET A 3 21.72 -26.21 19.51
N PRO A 4 22.09 -25.35 18.54
CA PRO A 4 22.56 -24.00 18.84
C PRO A 4 21.47 -23.23 19.62
N ASN A 5 21.85 -22.60 20.73
CA ASN A 5 20.94 -21.75 21.49
C ASN A 5 20.82 -20.42 20.75
N ILE A 6 19.76 -20.26 19.95
CA ILE A 6 19.43 -19.00 19.29
C ILE A 6 18.89 -18.09 20.39
N PRO A 7 19.50 -16.93 20.66
CA PRO A 7 19.00 -16.01 21.67
C PRO A 7 17.56 -15.58 21.31
N ASP A 8 16.71 -15.50 22.32
CA ASP A 8 15.32 -15.05 22.18
C ASP A 8 15.32 -13.55 21.85
N ILE A 9 15.25 -13.22 20.56
CA ILE A 9 15.12 -11.83 20.09
C ILE A 9 13.66 -11.43 20.27
N LYS A 10 13.34 -10.76 21.37
CA LYS A 10 12.06 -10.05 21.52
C LYS A 10 12.25 -8.62 21.01
N PRO A 11 11.85 -8.29 19.76
CA PRO A 11 11.89 -6.91 19.32
C PRO A 11 10.88 -6.13 20.15
N ASN A 12 11.36 -5.23 21.00
CA ASN A 12 10.52 -4.34 21.78
C ASN A 12 10.10 -3.18 20.86
N ILE A 13 9.11 -3.42 20.00
CA ILE A 13 8.64 -2.41 19.04
C ILE A 13 7.64 -1.52 19.78
N ILE A 14 8.12 -0.38 20.29
CA ILE A 14 7.27 0.66 20.86
C ILE A 14 6.83 1.54 19.70
N LEU A 15 5.60 1.34 19.23
CA LEU A 15 4.98 2.18 18.18
C LEU A 15 3.99 3.12 18.82
N ASN A 16 4.09 4.42 18.51
CA ASN A 16 3.02 5.35 18.79
C ASN A 16 2.00 5.34 17.64
N ARG A 17 0.83 5.96 17.85
CA ARG A 17 -0.25 5.98 16.86
C ARG A 17 0.16 6.62 15.53
N LYS A 18 1.00 7.66 15.57
CA LYS A 18 1.54 8.35 14.38
C LYS A 18 2.46 7.44 13.56
N ASP A 19 3.30 6.65 14.23
CA ASP A 19 4.19 5.69 13.56
C ASP A 19 3.38 4.62 12.83
N VAL A 20 2.31 4.12 13.46
CA VAL A 20 1.40 3.14 12.83
C VAL A 20 0.73 3.72 11.59
N ILE A 21 0.23 4.97 11.65
CA ILE A 21 -0.38 5.64 10.48
C ILE A 21 0.64 5.77 9.34
N ASN A 22 1.86 6.21 9.64
CA ASN A 22 2.92 6.32 8.64
C ASN A 22 3.31 4.97 8.02
N LEU A 23 3.34 3.90 8.82
CA LEU A 23 3.59 2.55 8.33
C LEU A 23 2.46 2.05 7.42
N LEU A 24 1.21 2.34 7.75
CA LEU A 24 0.05 1.99 6.90
C LEU A 24 0.10 2.76 5.57
N LEU A 25 0.37 4.06 5.59
CA LEU A 25 0.55 4.87 4.38
C LEU A 25 1.73 4.36 3.53
N THR A 26 2.82 3.98 4.18
CA THR A 26 3.98 3.39 3.50
C THR A 26 3.63 2.05 2.87
N SER A 27 2.86 1.20 3.56
CA SER A 27 2.38 -0.07 2.99
C SER A 27 1.54 0.13 1.73
N ILE A 28 0.67 1.15 1.71
CA ILE A 28 -0.12 1.53 0.53
C ILE A 28 0.83 1.97 -0.60
N ALA A 29 1.78 2.86 -0.31
CA ALA A 29 2.76 3.32 -1.30
C ALA A 29 3.63 2.18 -1.87
N LEU A 30 4.01 1.19 -1.06
CA LEU A 30 4.74 0.01 -1.53
C LEU A 30 3.89 -0.87 -2.46
N GLU A 31 2.60 -1.00 -2.18
CA GLU A 31 1.66 -1.72 -3.06
C GLU A 31 1.51 -0.98 -4.42
N GLU A 32 1.42 0.35 -4.41
CA GLU A 32 1.44 1.20 -5.63
C GLU A 32 2.71 1.03 -6.47
N ILE A 33 3.88 1.03 -5.82
CA ILE A 33 5.16 0.76 -6.49
C ILE A 33 5.15 -0.63 -7.13
N GLY A 34 4.63 -1.64 -6.43
CA GLY A 34 4.44 -2.99 -6.99
C GLY A 34 3.60 -2.99 -8.26
N PHE A 35 2.49 -2.25 -8.28
CA PHE A 35 1.66 -2.13 -9.48
C PHE A 35 2.36 -1.44 -10.64
N SER A 36 3.18 -0.43 -10.38
CA SER A 36 3.96 0.25 -11.43
C SER A 36 4.88 -0.73 -12.17
N HIS A 37 5.50 -1.67 -11.45
CA HIS A 37 6.36 -2.70 -12.05
C HIS A 37 5.56 -3.69 -12.89
N ILE A 38 4.37 -4.08 -12.43
CA ILE A 38 3.49 -4.95 -13.21
C ILE A 38 3.06 -4.27 -14.51
N ILE A 39 2.62 -3.00 -14.45
CA ILE A 39 2.21 -2.24 -15.64
C ILE A 39 3.37 -2.14 -16.64
N ASN A 40 4.59 -1.87 -16.16
CA ASN A 40 5.77 -1.83 -17.01
C ASN A 40 6.07 -3.20 -17.64
N ALA A 41 5.97 -4.29 -16.88
CA ALA A 41 6.18 -5.64 -17.42
C ALA A 41 5.13 -6.01 -18.47
N GLU A 42 3.87 -5.62 -18.28
CA GLU A 42 2.81 -5.80 -19.28
C GLU A 42 3.07 -4.95 -20.54
N ALA A 43 3.60 -3.74 -20.40
CA ALA A 43 4.02 -2.91 -21.53
C ALA A 43 5.20 -3.53 -22.29
N GLU A 44 6.22 -4.03 -21.58
CA GLU A 44 7.35 -4.75 -22.17
C GLU A 44 6.91 -6.01 -22.91
N LYS A 45 5.91 -6.74 -22.38
CA LYS A 45 5.31 -7.91 -23.05
C LYS A 45 4.74 -7.55 -24.42
N ILE A 46 3.98 -6.45 -24.51
CA ILE A 46 3.45 -5.94 -25.80
C ILE A 46 4.61 -5.56 -26.73
N GLN A 47 5.57 -4.78 -26.23
CA GLN A 47 6.72 -4.35 -27.05
C GLN A 47 7.57 -5.51 -27.55
N HIS A 48 7.73 -6.56 -26.76
CA HIS A 48 8.46 -7.77 -27.14
C HIS A 48 7.72 -8.51 -28.25
N MET A 49 6.41 -8.70 -28.10
CA MET A 49 5.58 -9.36 -29.10
C MET A 49 5.59 -8.63 -30.45
N LEU A 50 5.54 -7.29 -30.45
CA LEU A 50 5.61 -6.49 -31.68
C LEU A 50 6.94 -6.59 -32.44
N LYS A 51 8.00 -7.10 -31.79
CA LYS A 51 9.30 -7.34 -32.44
C LYS A 51 9.38 -8.71 -33.10
N ASP A 52 8.41 -9.60 -32.87
CA ASP A 52 8.40 -10.93 -33.46
C ASP A 52 7.98 -10.87 -34.94
N ILE A 53 8.84 -11.39 -35.81
CA ILE A 53 8.69 -11.40 -37.26
C ILE A 53 7.61 -12.42 -37.68
N CYS A 54 7.32 -13.40 -36.83
CA CYS A 54 6.33 -14.46 -37.05
C CYS A 54 4.98 -14.18 -36.36
N LEU A 55 4.77 -12.96 -35.85
CA LEU A 55 3.56 -12.60 -35.12
C LEU A 55 2.30 -12.79 -35.96
N THR A 56 1.40 -13.64 -35.48
CA THR A 56 0.06 -13.78 -36.07
C THR A 56 -0.94 -12.84 -35.40
N LEU A 57 -2.02 -12.50 -36.11
CA LEU A 57 -3.11 -11.70 -35.53
C LEU A 57 -3.75 -12.38 -34.33
N ASP A 58 -3.88 -13.72 -34.34
CA ASP A 58 -4.45 -14.47 -33.22
C ASP A 58 -3.57 -14.37 -31.97
N ASP A 59 -2.25 -14.54 -32.13
CA ASP A 59 -1.30 -14.34 -31.03
C ASP A 59 -1.36 -12.91 -30.49
N ALA A 60 -1.51 -11.92 -31.38
CA ALA A 60 -1.63 -10.52 -31.01
C ALA A 60 -2.87 -10.24 -30.16
N LEU A 61 -4.01 -10.76 -30.57
CA LEU A 61 -5.28 -10.63 -29.84
C LEU A 61 -5.21 -11.36 -28.49
N ARG A 62 -4.63 -12.57 -28.43
CA ARG A 62 -4.50 -13.33 -27.19
C ARG A 62 -3.62 -12.63 -26.16
N VAL A 63 -2.52 -12.01 -26.57
CA VAL A 63 -1.69 -11.20 -25.67
C VAL A 63 -2.44 -9.95 -25.22
N ASN A 64 -3.14 -9.26 -26.14
CA ASN A 64 -3.93 -8.08 -25.79
C ASN A 64 -5.01 -8.40 -24.74
N ASP A 65 -5.77 -9.47 -24.93
CA ASP A 65 -6.81 -9.91 -23.99
C ASP A 65 -6.22 -10.26 -22.62
N SER A 66 -5.04 -10.89 -22.61
CA SER A 66 -4.30 -11.21 -21.38
C SER A 66 -3.85 -9.95 -20.63
N VAL A 67 -3.29 -8.96 -21.33
CA VAL A 67 -2.89 -7.67 -20.76
C VAL A 67 -4.11 -6.92 -20.23
N GLU A 68 -5.19 -6.86 -21.00
CA GLU A 68 -6.44 -6.21 -20.59
C GLU A 68 -7.00 -6.84 -19.31
N HIS A 69 -6.99 -8.19 -19.22
CA HIS A 69 -7.42 -8.89 -18.02
C HIS A 69 -6.56 -8.54 -16.81
N MET A 70 -5.24 -8.48 -16.98
CA MET A 70 -4.33 -8.08 -15.91
C MET A 70 -4.59 -6.63 -15.45
N LEU A 71 -4.75 -5.69 -16.39
CA LEU A 71 -5.05 -4.29 -16.09
C LEU A 71 -6.38 -4.13 -15.35
N ARG A 72 -7.42 -4.89 -15.70
CA ARG A 72 -8.69 -4.92 -14.95
C ARG A 72 -8.48 -5.35 -13.50
N GLY A 73 -7.64 -6.37 -13.28
CA GLY A 73 -7.25 -6.80 -11.93
C GLY A 73 -6.53 -5.71 -11.13
N ILE A 74 -5.62 -4.98 -11.77
CA ILE A 74 -4.93 -3.84 -11.15
C ILE A 74 -5.93 -2.76 -10.76
N VAL A 75 -6.86 -2.38 -11.65
CA VAL A 75 -7.90 -1.38 -11.36
C VAL A 75 -8.77 -1.79 -10.16
N ALA A 76 -9.14 -3.07 -10.07
CA ALA A 76 -9.89 -3.57 -8.91
C ALA A 76 -9.11 -3.41 -7.60
N ASN A 77 -7.81 -3.71 -7.60
CA ASN A 77 -6.96 -3.51 -6.43
C ASN A 77 -6.75 -2.02 -6.10
N GLN A 78 -6.65 -1.15 -7.11
CA GLN A 78 -6.56 0.30 -6.94
C GLN A 78 -7.79 0.87 -6.21
N ILE A 79 -8.99 0.35 -6.50
CA ILE A 79 -10.20 0.68 -5.75
C ILE A 79 -10.07 0.27 -4.27
N LEU A 80 -9.56 -0.93 -3.99
CA LEU A 80 -9.34 -1.39 -2.62
C LEU A 80 -8.29 -0.53 -1.88
N LEU A 81 -7.20 -0.17 -2.56
CA LEU A 81 -6.17 0.72 -2.05
C LEU A 81 -6.71 2.10 -1.71
N GLN A 82 -7.61 2.62 -2.55
CA GLN A 82 -8.33 3.86 -2.25
C GLN A 82 -9.09 3.74 -0.92
N PHE A 83 -9.84 2.65 -0.71
CA PHE A 83 -10.59 2.46 0.52
C PHE A 83 -9.66 2.39 1.74
N LYS A 84 -8.57 1.62 1.65
CA LYS A 84 -7.54 1.57 2.71
C LYS A 84 -7.01 2.97 3.02
N LEU A 85 -6.65 3.75 2.00
CA LEU A 85 -6.15 5.11 2.17
C LEU A 85 -7.19 6.01 2.84
N SER A 86 -8.45 5.95 2.40
CA SER A 86 -9.54 6.73 3.00
C SER A 86 -9.70 6.41 4.48
N ASP A 87 -9.63 5.14 4.86
CA ASP A 87 -9.76 4.73 6.25
C ASP A 87 -8.56 5.14 7.10
N VAL A 88 -7.34 5.05 6.58
CA VAL A 88 -6.13 5.55 7.26
C VAL A 88 -6.21 7.06 7.49
N LEU A 89 -6.68 7.84 6.50
CA LEU A 89 -6.87 9.29 6.65
C LEU A 89 -7.98 9.64 7.66
N LYS A 90 -9.05 8.83 7.75
CA LYS A 90 -10.05 8.99 8.82
C LYS A 90 -9.44 8.73 10.19
N LEU A 91 -8.62 7.69 10.33
CA LEU A 91 -7.94 7.36 11.58
C LEU A 91 -6.97 8.48 12.01
N GLU A 92 -6.24 9.07 11.07
CA GLU A 92 -5.38 10.23 11.33
C GLU A 92 -6.20 11.43 11.83
N ARG A 93 -7.33 11.73 11.17
CA ARG A 93 -8.21 12.83 11.58
C ARG A 93 -8.76 12.61 12.99
N SER A 94 -9.27 11.42 13.29
CA SER A 94 -9.79 11.08 14.61
C SER A 94 -8.72 11.20 15.69
N TYR A 95 -7.50 10.75 15.43
CA TYR A 95 -6.37 10.90 16.36
C TYR A 95 -5.99 12.36 16.60
N ARG A 96 -6.08 13.20 15.57
CA ARG A 96 -5.81 14.64 15.73
C ARG A 96 -6.91 15.34 16.53
N LEU A 97 -8.18 14.93 16.37
CA LEU A 97 -9.31 15.47 17.13
C LEU A 97 -9.22 15.14 18.63
N SER A 98 -8.82 13.91 18.98
CA SER A 98 -8.65 13.53 20.39
C SER A 98 -7.54 14.33 21.09
N LEU A 99 -6.47 14.71 20.36
CA LEU A 99 -5.41 15.55 20.91
C LEU A 99 -5.90 16.99 21.17
N THR A 100 -6.76 17.53 20.30
CA THR A 100 -7.32 18.87 20.50
C THR A 100 -8.39 18.92 21.59
N GLU A 101 -9.11 17.82 21.84
CA GLU A 101 -10.04 17.71 22.97
C GLU A 101 -9.27 17.68 24.31
N GLU A 102 -8.19 16.90 24.40
CA GLU A 102 -7.31 16.89 25.58
C GLU A 102 -6.61 18.25 25.81
N GLU A 103 -6.21 18.97 24.76
CA GLU A 103 -5.63 20.32 24.89
C GLU A 103 -6.63 21.36 25.42
N CYS A 104 -7.91 21.33 24.98
CA CYS A 104 -8.93 22.23 25.51
C CYS A 104 -9.31 21.93 26.97
N GLU A 105 -9.37 20.66 27.38
CA GLU A 105 -9.66 20.30 28.78
C GLU A 105 -8.57 20.82 29.74
N ILE A 106 -7.30 20.82 29.30
CA ILE A 106 -6.18 21.35 30.10
C ILE A 106 -6.23 22.88 30.18
N GLU A 107 -6.58 23.58 29.10
CA GLU A 107 -6.72 25.04 29.12
C GLU A 107 -7.89 25.50 30.02
N GLU A 108 -9.00 24.75 30.07
CA GLU A 108 -10.12 25.06 30.97
C GLU A 108 -9.78 24.84 32.46
N GLU A 109 -8.99 23.82 32.79
CA GLU A 109 -8.52 23.60 34.18
C GLU A 109 -7.51 24.68 34.64
N GLU A 110 -6.66 25.21 33.75
CA GLU A 110 -5.72 26.29 34.09
C GLU A 110 -6.39 27.68 34.22
N GLU A 111 -7.55 27.91 33.61
CA GLU A 111 -8.32 29.17 33.76
C GLU A 111 -9.22 29.19 35.02
N GLU A 112 -9.52 28.03 35.62
CA GLU A 112 -10.35 27.92 36.83
C GLU A 112 -9.56 27.96 38.18
N GLU A 113 -8.22 27.97 38.16
CA GLU A 113 -7.32 28.19 39.34
C GLU A 113 -6.89 29.66 39.54
#